data_AF-A0A3C0GNI2-F1
#
_entry.id   AF-A0A3C0GNI2-F1
#
_cell.length_a   1.000
_cell.length_b   1.000
_cell.length_c   1.000
_cell.angle_alpha   90.00
_cell.angle_beta   90.00
_cell.angle_gamma   90.00
#
_symmetry.space_group_name_H-M   'P 1'
#
loop_
_entity.id
_entity.type
_entity.pdbx_description
1 polymer ?
#
loop_
_entity_poly.entity_id
_entity_poly.type
_entity_poly.pdbx_seq_one_letter_code
_entity_poly.pdbx_strand_id
1 'polypeptide(L)'
;MSPIPELTPAQARARLAHGALLIDVREAHERASGMAEGALGIAKADLQAAPSTHLPASDREVVLICQSGKRSMDAALVLRDLGYTHLASVQGGTHAWRAAGLPLVQPMQTDAERDFNERYARHLLLPQVGVAGQQRLLASRVLVLGAGGLGAPASFYLAAAGVGHLRIADDDVVERSNLHRQILHTDASVGQPKVLSARERLLALNPSLDVQAVQARVTSANIDALLDGVDVVLDGSDNFPLRYLLNDACLQHGIPLV
;
A
#
# COMPACT_ATOMS: atom_id res chain seq x y z
N MET A 1 11.01 -1.85 39.44
CA MET A 1 9.95 -2.52 38.66
C MET A 1 10.48 -3.87 38.22
N SER A 2 9.67 -4.93 38.31
CA SER A 2 10.07 -6.27 37.87
C SER A 2 10.30 -6.29 36.34
N PRO A 3 11.29 -7.07 35.85
CA PRO A 3 11.51 -7.23 34.42
C PRO A 3 10.30 -7.87 33.75
N ILE A 4 10.04 -7.50 32.48
CA ILE A 4 9.03 -8.19 31.67
C ILE A 4 9.55 -9.62 31.40
N PRO A 5 8.81 -10.68 31.75
CA PRO A 5 9.22 -12.05 31.50
C PRO A 5 9.32 -12.34 30.00
N GLU A 6 10.39 -13.04 29.62
CA GLU A 6 10.52 -13.68 28.31
C GLU A 6 10.07 -15.13 28.39
N LEU A 7 9.15 -15.52 27.51
CA LEU A 7 8.60 -16.86 27.42
C LEU A 7 9.16 -17.58 26.20
N THR A 8 9.50 -18.86 26.34
CA THR A 8 9.73 -19.70 25.17
C THR A 8 8.42 -19.84 24.36
N PRO A 9 8.48 -20.19 23.06
CA PRO A 9 7.27 -20.41 22.27
C PRO A 9 6.30 -21.43 22.89
N ALA A 10 6.82 -22.51 23.47
CA ALA A 10 6.01 -23.52 24.15
C ALA A 10 5.31 -22.96 25.40
N GLN A 11 6.01 -22.14 26.20
CA GLN A 11 5.41 -21.47 27.37
C GLN A 11 4.34 -20.45 26.94
N ALA A 12 4.60 -19.67 25.90
CA ALA A 12 3.63 -18.73 25.35
C ALA A 12 2.35 -19.44 24.87
N ARG A 13 2.49 -20.57 24.17
CA ARG A 13 1.34 -21.41 23.76
C ARG A 13 0.58 -21.99 24.96
N ALA A 14 1.28 -22.43 26.00
CA ALA A 14 0.64 -22.91 27.22
C ALA A 14 -0.15 -21.79 27.92
N ARG A 15 0.39 -20.58 28.03
CA ARG A 15 -0.32 -19.41 28.58
C ARG A 15 -1.56 -19.07 27.77
N LEU A 16 -1.46 -19.08 26.43
CA LEU A 16 -2.59 -18.88 25.53
C LEU A 16 -3.70 -19.90 25.78
N ALA A 17 -3.35 -21.19 25.94
CA ALA A 17 -4.31 -22.24 26.29
C ALA A 17 -4.99 -22.04 27.66
N HIS A 18 -4.37 -21.28 28.56
CA HIS A 18 -4.91 -20.90 29.87
C HIS A 18 -5.57 -19.51 29.88
N GLY A 19 -5.85 -18.92 28.70
CA GLY A 19 -6.64 -17.68 28.58
C GLY A 19 -5.83 -16.40 28.46
N ALA A 20 -4.50 -16.47 28.42
CA ALA A 20 -3.68 -15.30 28.09
C ALA A 20 -3.94 -14.84 26.64
N LEU A 21 -3.87 -13.54 26.40
CA LEU A 21 -4.03 -12.96 25.07
C LEU A 21 -2.67 -12.90 24.37
N LEU A 22 -2.50 -13.64 23.27
CA LEU A 22 -1.31 -13.54 22.43
C LEU A 22 -1.53 -12.45 21.36
N ILE A 23 -0.65 -11.45 21.28
CA ILE A 23 -0.73 -10.38 20.28
C ILE A 23 0.52 -10.38 19.40
N ASP A 24 0.33 -10.48 18.09
CA ASP A 24 1.38 -10.37 17.09
C ASP A 24 1.55 -8.92 16.63
N VAL A 25 2.62 -8.27 17.12
CA VAL A 25 2.91 -6.84 16.91
C VAL A 25 3.65 -6.52 15.62
N ARG A 26 3.75 -7.49 14.71
CA ARG A 26 4.28 -7.26 13.35
C ARG A 26 3.29 -6.44 12.51
N GLU A 27 3.71 -5.99 11.34
CA GLU A 27 2.80 -5.35 10.39
C GLU A 27 1.87 -6.38 9.72
N ALA A 28 0.73 -5.94 9.19
CA ALA A 28 -0.24 -6.82 8.53
C ALA A 28 0.39 -7.65 7.39
N HIS A 29 1.24 -7.03 6.57
CA HIS A 29 1.95 -7.70 5.47
C HIS A 29 2.92 -8.80 5.97
N GLU A 30 3.55 -8.62 7.13
CA GLU A 30 4.41 -9.65 7.72
C GLU A 30 3.58 -10.86 8.20
N ARG A 31 2.38 -10.60 8.77
CA ARG A 31 1.46 -11.63 9.27
C ARG A 31 0.72 -12.38 8.16
N ALA A 32 0.55 -11.78 6.98
CA ALA A 32 -0.05 -12.43 5.81
C ALA A 32 0.68 -13.73 5.43
N SER A 33 2.00 -13.77 5.63
CA SER A 33 2.82 -14.99 5.43
C SER A 33 2.67 -16.05 6.54
N GLY A 34 1.93 -15.76 7.60
CA GLY A 34 1.69 -16.63 8.75
C GLY A 34 2.02 -15.96 10.09
N MET A 35 1.21 -16.25 11.09
CA MET A 35 1.33 -15.80 12.49
C MET A 35 1.03 -16.95 13.46
N ALA A 36 1.44 -16.81 14.72
CA ALA A 36 1.18 -17.82 15.74
C ALA A 36 -0.33 -18.12 15.85
N GLU A 37 -0.70 -19.40 15.86
CA GLU A 37 -2.10 -19.82 16.01
C GLU A 37 -2.72 -19.22 17.29
N GLY A 38 -3.92 -18.66 17.16
CA GLY A 38 -4.64 -18.01 18.25
C GLY A 38 -4.12 -16.62 18.64
N ALA A 39 -3.09 -16.09 17.97
CA ALA A 39 -2.67 -14.70 18.16
C ALA A 39 -3.65 -13.72 17.52
N LEU A 40 -3.81 -12.54 18.11
CA LEU A 40 -4.46 -11.37 17.52
C LEU A 40 -3.41 -10.49 16.83
N GLY A 41 -3.66 -10.11 15.58
CA GLY A 41 -2.74 -9.28 14.82
C GLY A 41 -3.02 -7.79 15.03
N ILE A 42 -2.17 -7.08 15.76
CA ILE A 42 -2.27 -5.63 16.01
C ILE A 42 -0.88 -5.04 15.87
N ALA A 43 -0.62 -4.14 14.92
CA ALA A 43 0.72 -3.60 14.73
C ALA A 43 1.20 -2.84 15.99
N LYS A 44 2.52 -2.84 16.26
CA LYS A 44 3.09 -2.16 17.43
C LYS A 44 2.61 -0.71 17.56
N ALA A 45 2.61 0.03 16.45
CA ALA A 45 2.20 1.43 16.44
C ALA A 45 0.72 1.60 16.84
N ASP A 46 -0.18 0.78 16.28
CA ASP A 46 -1.62 0.81 16.60
C ASP A 46 -1.88 0.46 18.06
N LEU A 47 -1.21 -0.60 18.55
CA LEU A 47 -1.31 -1.05 19.93
C LEU A 47 -0.85 0.04 20.92
N GLN A 48 0.18 0.80 20.57
CA GLN A 48 0.71 1.88 21.40
C GLN A 48 -0.14 3.15 21.33
N ALA A 49 -0.72 3.45 20.17
CA ALA A 49 -1.56 4.63 19.97
C ALA A 49 -2.90 4.52 20.72
N ALA A 50 -3.50 3.33 20.74
CA ALA A 50 -4.83 3.12 21.33
C ALA A 50 -4.93 1.77 22.10
N PRO A 51 -4.13 1.56 23.15
CA PRO A 51 -4.07 0.27 23.84
C PRO A 51 -5.40 -0.15 24.46
N SER A 52 -6.18 0.78 25.02
CA SER A 52 -7.49 0.51 25.62
C SER A 52 -8.54 -0.02 24.63
N THR A 53 -8.39 0.27 23.33
CA THR A 53 -9.27 -0.26 22.28
C THR A 53 -9.11 -1.77 22.11
N HIS A 54 -7.88 -2.27 22.30
CA HIS A 54 -7.54 -3.68 22.11
C HIS A 54 -7.42 -4.44 23.43
N LEU A 55 -7.05 -3.74 24.49
CA LEU A 55 -6.78 -4.23 25.83
C LEU A 55 -7.57 -3.38 26.85
N PRO A 56 -8.90 -3.52 26.93
CA PRO A 56 -9.72 -2.69 27.82
C PRO A 56 -9.47 -2.96 29.32
N ALA A 57 -8.99 -4.16 29.66
CA ALA A 57 -8.62 -4.54 31.02
C ALA A 57 -7.09 -4.55 31.16
N SER A 58 -6.55 -3.70 32.03
CA SER A 58 -5.10 -3.52 32.23
C SER A 58 -4.43 -4.66 33.00
N ASP A 59 -5.22 -5.48 33.69
CA ASP A 59 -4.81 -6.65 34.46
C ASP A 59 -4.89 -7.96 33.66
N ARG A 60 -5.40 -7.93 32.43
CA ARG A 60 -5.44 -9.10 31.56
C ARG A 60 -4.02 -9.56 31.24
N GLU A 61 -3.78 -10.87 31.29
CA GLU A 61 -2.50 -11.44 30.87
C GLU A 61 -2.33 -11.31 29.34
N VAL A 62 -1.27 -10.61 28.92
CA VAL A 62 -0.93 -10.35 27.53
C VAL A 62 0.48 -10.85 27.23
N VAL A 63 0.59 -11.68 26.19
CA VAL A 63 1.85 -12.17 25.64
C VAL A 63 2.05 -11.52 24.27
N LEU A 64 3.19 -10.90 24.05
CA LEU A 64 3.51 -10.19 22.81
C LEU A 64 4.51 -10.99 21.99
N ILE A 65 4.26 -11.11 20.69
CA ILE A 65 5.17 -11.76 19.73
C ILE A 65 5.47 -10.84 18.56
N CYS A 66 6.71 -10.80 18.10
CA CYS A 66 7.09 -10.15 16.85
C CYS A 66 7.94 -11.08 15.99
N GLN A 67 8.73 -10.57 15.04
CA GLN A 67 9.57 -11.43 14.21
C GLN A 67 10.65 -12.17 15.04
N SER A 68 11.42 -11.44 15.86
CA SER A 68 12.62 -11.94 16.55
C SER A 68 12.66 -11.72 18.08
N GLY A 69 11.61 -11.12 18.65
CA GLY A 69 11.49 -10.84 20.10
C GLY A 69 11.80 -9.41 20.54
N LYS A 70 12.56 -8.64 19.75
CA LYS A 70 12.94 -7.24 20.11
C LYS A 70 11.75 -6.28 20.12
N ARG A 71 11.01 -6.23 19.00
CA ARG A 71 9.85 -5.33 18.83
C ARG A 71 8.72 -5.62 19.84
N SER A 72 8.51 -6.88 20.22
CA SER A 72 7.51 -7.26 21.21
C SER A 72 7.94 -6.88 22.64
N MET A 73 9.23 -6.99 22.97
CA MET A 73 9.76 -6.50 24.23
C MET A 73 9.58 -4.98 24.37
N ASP A 74 9.92 -4.22 23.33
CA ASP A 74 9.72 -2.76 23.35
C ASP A 74 8.24 -2.39 23.53
N ALA A 75 7.33 -3.10 22.84
CA ALA A 75 5.89 -2.89 22.99
C ALA A 75 5.43 -3.18 24.42
N ALA A 76 5.95 -4.25 25.04
CA ALA A 76 5.64 -4.61 26.42
C ALA A 76 6.10 -3.53 27.41
N LEU A 77 7.29 -2.97 27.22
CA LEU A 77 7.81 -1.90 28.07
C LEU A 77 6.92 -0.66 28.00
N VAL A 78 6.49 -0.26 26.80
CA VAL A 78 5.57 0.88 26.63
C VAL A 78 4.22 0.61 27.27
N LEU A 79 3.63 -0.58 27.09
CA LEU A 79 2.35 -0.92 27.73
C LEU A 79 2.48 -0.92 29.26
N ARG A 80 3.59 -1.41 29.82
CA ARG A 80 3.82 -1.35 31.27
C ARG A 80 3.81 0.08 31.78
N ASP A 81 4.47 0.98 31.06
CA ASP A 81 4.55 2.40 31.43
C ASP A 81 3.17 3.09 31.32
N LEU A 82 2.24 2.51 30.54
CA LEU A 82 0.83 2.89 30.45
C LEU A 82 -0.09 2.18 31.47
N GLY A 83 0.47 1.37 32.38
CA GLY A 83 -0.26 0.76 33.51
C GLY A 83 -0.72 -0.68 33.30
N TYR A 84 -0.32 -1.35 32.22
CA TYR A 84 -0.60 -2.78 32.01
C TYR A 84 0.33 -3.65 32.87
N THR A 85 -0.22 -4.56 33.67
CA THR A 85 0.52 -5.22 34.76
C THR A 85 0.94 -6.65 34.47
N HIS A 86 0.24 -7.38 33.60
CA HIS A 86 0.49 -8.79 33.29
C HIS A 86 0.98 -8.96 31.85
N LEU A 87 2.25 -8.62 31.62
CA LEU A 87 2.85 -8.61 30.29
C LEU A 87 3.97 -9.66 30.17
N ALA A 88 4.12 -10.26 28.99
CA ALA A 88 5.25 -11.11 28.63
C ALA A 88 5.64 -10.93 27.15
N SER A 89 6.87 -11.28 26.79
CA SER A 89 7.34 -11.29 25.40
C SER A 89 7.78 -12.69 24.98
N VAL A 90 7.49 -13.11 23.75
CA VAL A 90 7.96 -14.39 23.21
C VAL A 90 9.42 -14.28 22.77
N GLN A 91 10.28 -15.06 23.42
CA GLN A 91 11.69 -15.16 23.12
C GLN A 91 11.90 -15.66 21.68
N GLY A 92 12.72 -14.95 20.89
CA GLY A 92 13.01 -15.29 19.50
C GLY A 92 11.83 -15.12 18.53
N GLY A 93 10.69 -14.60 19.02
CA GLY A 93 9.52 -14.26 18.21
C GLY A 93 8.98 -15.42 17.35
N THR A 94 8.37 -15.06 16.22
CA THR A 94 7.84 -16.02 15.24
C THR A 94 8.91 -16.90 14.59
N HIS A 95 10.18 -16.47 14.54
CA HIS A 95 11.29 -17.33 14.10
C HIS A 95 11.45 -18.54 15.02
N ALA A 96 11.51 -18.30 16.34
CA ALA A 96 11.59 -19.38 17.32
C ALA A 96 10.30 -20.21 17.37
N TRP A 97 9.12 -19.58 17.21
CA TRP A 97 7.84 -20.29 17.12
C TRP A 97 7.82 -21.32 15.99
N ARG A 98 8.27 -20.91 14.80
CA ARG A 98 8.39 -21.80 13.63
C ARG A 98 9.44 -22.88 13.85
N ALA A 99 10.60 -22.52 14.40
CA ALA A 99 11.67 -23.49 14.70
C ALA A 99 11.22 -24.56 15.71
N ALA A 100 10.33 -24.21 16.64
CA ALA A 100 9.72 -25.13 17.60
C ALA A 100 8.60 -26.02 16.99
N GLY A 101 8.32 -25.91 15.69
CA GLY A 101 7.28 -26.68 15.01
C GLY A 101 5.85 -26.37 15.48
N LEU A 102 5.64 -25.19 16.08
CA LEU A 102 4.33 -24.78 16.58
C LEU A 102 3.44 -24.28 15.43
N PRO A 103 2.10 -24.45 15.53
CA PRO A 103 1.18 -24.08 14.47
C PRO A 103 1.25 -22.60 14.10
N LEU A 104 1.25 -22.33 12.79
CA LEU A 104 1.09 -21.00 12.23
C LEU A 104 -0.22 -20.98 11.44
N VAL A 105 -0.97 -19.89 11.58
CA VAL A 105 -2.19 -19.61 10.79
C VAL A 105 -1.95 -18.38 9.93
N GLN A 106 -2.53 -18.37 8.75
CA GLN A 106 -2.70 -17.12 8.01
C GLN A 106 -4.00 -16.49 8.52
N PRO A 107 -3.99 -15.22 8.94
CA PRO A 107 -5.22 -14.56 9.35
C PRO A 107 -6.23 -14.59 8.20
N MET A 108 -7.52 -14.72 8.50
CA MET A 108 -8.55 -14.61 7.46
C MET A 108 -8.48 -13.21 6.85
N GLN A 109 -8.07 -13.15 5.58
CA GLN A 109 -7.96 -11.92 4.80
C GLN A 109 -8.87 -12.03 3.59
N THR A 110 -9.58 -10.94 3.29
CA THR A 110 -10.28 -10.80 2.01
C THR A 110 -9.28 -10.89 0.85
N ASP A 111 -9.76 -11.25 -0.34
CA ASP A 111 -8.90 -11.33 -1.53
C ASP A 111 -8.22 -10.00 -1.83
N ALA A 112 -8.92 -8.88 -1.61
CA ALA A 112 -8.38 -7.53 -1.76
C ALA A 112 -7.26 -7.22 -0.77
N GLU A 113 -7.41 -7.63 0.50
CA GLU A 113 -6.36 -7.45 1.51
C GLU A 113 -5.12 -8.31 1.20
N ARG A 114 -5.30 -9.53 0.68
CA ARG A 114 -4.17 -10.37 0.26
C ARG A 114 -3.43 -9.73 -0.92
N ASP A 115 -4.13 -9.33 -1.98
CA ASP A 115 -3.51 -8.65 -3.12
C ASP A 115 -2.78 -7.38 -2.67
N PHE A 116 -3.40 -6.55 -1.83
CA PHE A 116 -2.76 -5.34 -1.28
C PHE A 116 -1.43 -5.64 -0.57
N ASN A 117 -1.43 -6.61 0.35
CA ASN A 117 -0.25 -6.94 1.15
C ASN A 117 0.86 -7.57 0.30
N GLU A 118 0.50 -8.44 -0.66
CA GLU A 118 1.48 -9.11 -1.52
C GLU A 118 2.06 -8.15 -2.58
N ARG A 119 1.18 -7.44 -3.30
CA ARG A 119 1.56 -6.53 -4.39
C ARG A 119 2.44 -5.39 -3.91
N TYR A 120 2.12 -4.81 -2.76
CA TYR A 120 2.82 -3.63 -2.22
C TYR A 120 3.80 -3.94 -1.10
N ALA A 121 4.09 -5.23 -0.82
CA ALA A 121 4.96 -5.65 0.28
C ALA A 121 6.27 -4.83 0.39
N ARG A 122 6.90 -4.51 -0.75
CA ARG A 122 8.15 -3.72 -0.79
C ARG A 122 7.95 -2.24 -0.50
N HIS A 123 6.81 -1.66 -0.84
CA HIS A 123 6.49 -0.26 -0.54
C HIS A 123 6.12 -0.10 0.94
N LEU A 124 5.43 -1.08 1.52
CA LEU A 124 5.03 -1.07 2.93
C LEU A 124 6.23 -1.07 3.88
N LEU A 125 7.40 -1.51 3.43
CA LEU A 125 8.66 -1.46 4.18
C LEU A 125 9.37 -0.10 4.13
N LEU A 126 8.99 0.80 3.22
CA LEU A 126 9.62 2.11 3.10
C LEU A 126 9.10 3.05 4.20
N PRO A 127 9.96 3.61 5.08
CA PRO A 127 9.51 4.44 6.20
C PRO A 127 8.69 5.68 5.78
N GLN A 128 8.96 6.24 4.60
CA GLN A 128 8.26 7.41 4.08
C GLN A 128 6.91 7.07 3.42
N VAL A 129 6.64 5.78 3.16
CA VAL A 129 5.41 5.30 2.52
C VAL A 129 4.59 4.52 3.54
N GLY A 130 5.04 3.32 3.91
CA GLY A 130 4.30 2.44 4.82
C GLY A 130 2.87 2.14 4.35
N VAL A 131 2.03 1.64 5.26
CA VAL A 131 0.61 1.36 4.97
C VAL A 131 -0.15 2.65 4.67
N ALA A 132 0.04 3.70 5.48
CA ALA A 132 -0.68 4.95 5.33
C ALA A 132 -0.37 5.66 4.00
N GLY A 133 0.90 5.68 3.57
CA GLY A 133 1.30 6.25 2.29
C GLY A 133 0.77 5.44 1.10
N GLN A 134 0.78 4.10 1.19
CA GLN A 134 0.22 3.25 0.14
C GLN A 134 -1.31 3.43 0.01
N GLN A 135 -2.02 3.57 1.13
CA GLN A 135 -3.45 3.90 1.13
C GLN A 135 -3.73 5.26 0.51
N ARG A 136 -2.86 6.26 0.77
CA ARG A 136 -2.96 7.57 0.13
C ARG A 136 -2.77 7.48 -1.38
N LEU A 137 -1.78 6.72 -1.87
CA LEU A 137 -1.61 6.47 -3.30
C LEU A 137 -2.86 5.82 -3.92
N LEU A 138 -3.44 4.82 -3.27
CA LEU A 138 -4.68 4.17 -3.74
C LEU A 138 -5.88 5.13 -3.76
N ALA A 139 -5.88 6.17 -2.94
CA ALA A 139 -6.93 7.19 -2.98
C ALA A 139 -6.64 8.32 -3.98
N SER A 140 -5.40 8.47 -4.44
CA SER A 140 -4.98 9.57 -5.31
C SER A 140 -5.51 9.46 -6.74
N ARG A 141 -5.75 10.63 -7.34
CA ARG A 141 -6.21 10.82 -8.71
C ARG A 141 -5.19 11.62 -9.51
N VAL A 142 -4.62 10.99 -10.54
CA VAL A 142 -3.62 11.61 -11.40
C VAL A 142 -4.16 11.73 -12.83
N LEU A 143 -4.06 12.93 -13.38
CA LEU A 143 -4.25 13.18 -14.81
C LEU A 143 -2.90 13.07 -15.51
N VAL A 144 -2.82 12.21 -16.52
CA VAL A 144 -1.66 12.13 -17.42
C VAL A 144 -2.07 12.64 -18.79
N LEU A 145 -1.44 13.72 -19.24
CA LEU A 145 -1.63 14.24 -20.60
C LEU A 145 -0.63 13.59 -21.55
N GLY A 146 -1.14 12.85 -22.53
CA GLY A 146 -0.36 12.07 -23.47
C GLY A 146 -0.09 10.65 -22.98
N ALA A 147 -0.28 9.68 -23.87
CA ALA A 147 0.11 8.29 -23.71
C ALA A 147 1.36 7.95 -24.55
N GLY A 148 2.13 8.97 -24.94
CA GLY A 148 3.32 8.88 -25.78
C GLY A 148 4.60 8.50 -25.01
N GLY A 149 5.76 8.95 -25.51
CA GLY A 149 7.07 8.51 -24.99
C GLY A 149 7.35 8.92 -23.53
N LEU A 150 6.70 9.98 -23.03
CA LEU A 150 6.81 10.45 -21.64
C LEU A 150 5.69 9.90 -20.76
N GLY A 151 4.44 10.04 -21.21
CA GLY A 151 3.29 9.58 -20.45
C GLY A 151 3.20 8.05 -20.32
N ALA A 152 3.73 7.29 -21.27
CA ALA A 152 3.73 5.82 -21.21
C ALA A 152 4.53 5.26 -20.02
N PRO A 153 5.84 5.54 -19.87
CA PRO A 153 6.59 5.05 -18.72
C PRO A 153 6.07 5.62 -17.39
N ALA A 154 5.62 6.88 -17.37
CA ALA A 154 5.10 7.46 -16.15
C ALA A 154 3.80 6.80 -15.68
N SER A 155 2.82 6.63 -16.58
CA SER A 155 1.57 5.92 -16.26
C SER A 155 1.82 4.47 -15.83
N PHE A 156 2.80 3.80 -16.45
CA PHE A 156 3.20 2.45 -16.07
C PHE A 156 3.68 2.38 -14.62
N TYR A 157 4.57 3.27 -14.21
CA TYR A 157 5.07 3.29 -12.83
C TYR A 157 4.04 3.82 -11.83
N LEU A 158 3.17 4.77 -12.20
CA LEU A 158 2.06 5.21 -11.33
C LEU A 158 1.10 4.04 -11.05
N ALA A 159 0.76 3.25 -12.07
CA ALA A 159 -0.08 2.06 -11.91
C ALA A 159 0.60 0.98 -11.07
N ALA A 160 1.88 0.71 -11.31
CA ALA A 160 2.68 -0.24 -10.52
C ALA A 160 2.81 0.20 -9.05
N ALA A 161 2.95 1.51 -8.80
CA ALA A 161 3.01 2.10 -7.48
C ALA A 161 1.66 2.05 -6.74
N GLY A 162 0.55 1.82 -7.46
CA GLY A 162 -0.77 1.74 -6.87
C GLY A 162 -1.46 3.10 -6.73
N VAL A 163 -1.23 4.03 -7.67
CA VAL A 163 -2.10 5.21 -7.79
C VAL A 163 -3.47 4.76 -8.24
N GLY A 164 -4.49 4.92 -7.38
CA GLY A 164 -5.78 4.26 -7.54
C GLY A 164 -6.57 4.72 -8.76
N HIS A 165 -6.47 6.00 -9.11
CA HIS A 165 -7.21 6.58 -10.22
C HIS A 165 -6.28 7.26 -11.21
N LEU A 166 -6.27 6.76 -12.45
CA LEU A 166 -5.50 7.33 -13.56
C LEU A 166 -6.46 7.80 -14.65
N ARG A 167 -6.46 9.10 -14.92
CA ARG A 167 -7.12 9.67 -16.10
C ARG A 167 -6.06 9.93 -17.16
N ILE A 168 -6.19 9.32 -18.32
CA ILE A 168 -5.22 9.47 -19.42
C ILE A 168 -5.92 10.10 -20.61
N ALA A 169 -5.42 11.26 -21.07
CA ALA A 169 -5.97 11.97 -22.21
C ALA A 169 -4.96 12.07 -23.35
N ASP A 170 -5.33 11.55 -24.52
CA ASP A 170 -4.55 11.55 -25.76
C ASP A 170 -5.51 11.30 -26.94
N ASP A 171 -5.37 12.04 -28.04
CA ASP A 171 -6.21 11.91 -29.24
C ASP A 171 -5.63 10.99 -30.32
N ASP A 172 -4.36 10.57 -30.19
CA ASP A 172 -3.69 9.77 -31.18
C ASP A 172 -4.07 8.28 -31.12
N VAL A 173 -3.70 7.59 -32.19
CA VAL A 173 -3.69 6.13 -32.29
C VAL A 173 -2.26 5.58 -32.17
N VAL A 174 -2.14 4.30 -31.85
CA VAL A 174 -0.85 3.60 -31.78
C VAL A 174 -0.29 3.43 -33.20
N GLU A 175 0.96 3.82 -33.38
CA GLU A 175 1.70 3.63 -34.63
C GLU A 175 2.95 2.78 -34.40
N ARG A 176 3.25 1.90 -35.36
CA ARG A 176 4.43 1.02 -35.28
C ARG A 176 5.74 1.80 -35.14
N SER A 177 5.86 2.94 -35.81
CA SER A 177 7.00 3.87 -35.74
C SER A 177 7.29 4.38 -34.33
N ASN A 178 6.32 4.33 -33.42
CA ASN A 178 6.43 4.86 -32.06
C ASN A 178 6.71 3.81 -30.99
N LEU A 179 6.63 2.52 -31.34
CA LEU A 179 6.78 1.40 -30.38
C LEU A 179 8.17 1.31 -29.75
N HIS A 180 9.21 1.89 -30.36
CA HIS A 180 10.57 1.90 -29.78
C HIS A 180 10.70 2.73 -28.50
N ARG A 181 9.69 3.58 -28.18
CA ARG A 181 9.69 4.46 -27.00
C ARG A 181 8.37 4.47 -26.22
N GLN A 182 7.25 4.07 -26.84
CA GLN A 182 5.93 4.07 -26.19
C GLN A 182 5.61 2.69 -25.60
N ILE A 183 6.26 2.37 -24.48
CA ILE A 183 6.31 1.01 -23.91
C ILE A 183 4.97 0.44 -23.39
N LEU A 184 3.93 1.28 -23.28
CA LEU A 184 2.58 0.80 -22.96
C LEU A 184 1.98 0.02 -24.13
N HIS A 185 2.35 0.37 -25.35
CA HIS A 185 1.76 -0.17 -26.55
C HIS A 185 2.55 -1.35 -27.09
N THR A 186 1.88 -2.15 -27.91
CA THR A 186 2.46 -3.33 -28.56
C THR A 186 2.10 -3.34 -30.04
N ASP A 187 2.78 -4.18 -30.84
CA ASP A 187 2.43 -4.38 -32.25
C ASP A 187 0.96 -4.79 -32.44
N ALA A 188 0.38 -5.55 -31.50
CA ALA A 188 -1.02 -5.97 -31.55
C ALA A 188 -2.02 -4.80 -31.39
N SER A 189 -1.58 -3.69 -30.79
CA SER A 189 -2.41 -2.51 -30.56
C SER A 189 -2.29 -1.44 -31.65
N VAL A 190 -1.50 -1.65 -32.70
CA VAL A 190 -1.34 -0.68 -33.81
C VAL A 190 -2.71 -0.36 -34.43
N GLY A 191 -3.00 0.94 -34.58
CA GLY A 191 -4.28 1.45 -35.05
C GLY A 191 -5.36 1.63 -33.97
N GLN A 192 -5.15 1.13 -32.75
CA GLN A 192 -6.04 1.40 -31.63
C GLN A 192 -5.77 2.80 -31.03
N PRO A 193 -6.77 3.48 -30.46
CA PRO A 193 -6.54 4.69 -29.66
C PRO A 193 -5.53 4.44 -28.54
N LYS A 194 -4.53 5.33 -28.40
CA LYS A 194 -3.46 5.14 -27.41
C LYS A 194 -4.01 5.01 -25.99
N VAL A 195 -5.01 5.83 -25.63
CA VAL A 195 -5.63 5.78 -24.30
C VAL A 195 -6.30 4.44 -23.98
N LEU A 196 -6.87 3.76 -24.98
CA LEU A 196 -7.50 2.45 -24.79
C LEU A 196 -6.45 1.35 -24.65
N SER A 197 -5.42 1.36 -25.50
CA SER A 197 -4.27 0.46 -25.40
C SER A 197 -3.55 0.62 -24.05
N ALA A 198 -3.36 1.85 -23.60
CA ALA A 198 -2.79 2.17 -22.29
C ALA A 198 -3.67 1.59 -21.17
N ARG A 199 -4.99 1.85 -21.19
CA ARG A 199 -5.92 1.33 -20.18
C ARG A 199 -5.86 -0.19 -20.06
N GLU A 200 -5.92 -0.90 -21.19
CA GLU A 200 -5.83 -2.37 -21.21
C GLU A 200 -4.52 -2.86 -20.57
N ARG A 201 -3.40 -2.25 -20.97
CA ARG A 201 -2.08 -2.61 -20.43
C ARG A 201 -1.94 -2.36 -18.94
N LEU A 202 -2.43 -1.23 -18.44
CA LEU A 202 -2.32 -0.86 -17.03
C LEU A 202 -3.22 -1.73 -16.15
N LEU A 203 -4.43 -2.05 -16.60
CA LEU A 203 -5.34 -2.96 -15.87
C LEU A 203 -4.84 -4.41 -15.89
N ALA A 204 -4.14 -4.84 -16.94
CA ALA A 204 -3.46 -6.13 -16.96
C ALA A 204 -2.28 -6.19 -15.96
N LEU A 205 -1.63 -5.06 -15.67
CA LEU A 205 -0.58 -4.96 -14.66
C LEU A 205 -1.16 -4.92 -13.23
N ASN A 206 -2.18 -4.09 -13.02
CA ASN A 206 -2.83 -3.91 -11.73
C ASN A 206 -4.35 -3.76 -11.91
N PRO A 207 -5.12 -4.85 -11.69
CA PRO A 207 -6.56 -4.87 -11.96
C PRO A 207 -7.40 -4.14 -10.91
N SER A 208 -6.79 -3.73 -9.78
CA SER A 208 -7.48 -3.00 -8.71
C SER A 208 -7.67 -1.50 -9.00
N LEU A 209 -7.03 -0.99 -10.06
CA LEU A 209 -7.04 0.43 -10.40
C LEU A 209 -8.29 0.83 -11.19
N ASP A 210 -8.62 2.11 -11.09
CA ASP A 210 -9.55 2.79 -11.97
C ASP A 210 -8.76 3.58 -13.03
N VAL A 211 -8.85 3.14 -14.29
CA VAL A 211 -8.16 3.79 -15.40
C VAL A 211 -9.18 4.33 -16.41
N GLN A 212 -9.31 5.65 -16.45
CA GLN A 212 -10.18 6.39 -17.35
C GLN A 212 -9.42 6.78 -18.61
N ALA A 213 -9.85 6.23 -19.75
CA ALA A 213 -9.32 6.57 -21.07
C ALA A 213 -10.14 7.71 -21.69
N VAL A 214 -9.51 8.85 -21.95
CA VAL A 214 -10.15 10.01 -22.57
C VAL A 214 -9.55 10.25 -23.96
N GLN A 215 -10.22 9.75 -24.99
CA GLN A 215 -9.78 9.94 -26.38
C GLN A 215 -10.24 11.30 -26.89
N ALA A 216 -9.52 12.36 -26.54
CA ALA A 216 -9.85 13.72 -26.95
C ALA A 216 -8.60 14.59 -27.00
N ARG A 217 -8.59 15.52 -27.95
CA ARG A 217 -7.56 16.55 -28.00
C ARG A 217 -7.77 17.50 -26.83
N VAL A 218 -6.73 17.73 -26.05
CA VAL A 218 -6.79 18.67 -24.93
C VAL A 218 -6.76 20.10 -25.47
N THR A 219 -7.72 20.89 -25.03
CA THR A 219 -7.93 22.27 -25.46
C THR A 219 -8.43 23.12 -24.29
N SER A 220 -8.44 24.44 -24.44
CA SER A 220 -9.01 25.33 -23.42
C SER A 220 -10.50 25.06 -23.15
N ALA A 221 -11.22 24.44 -24.07
CA ALA A 221 -12.63 24.13 -23.91
C ALA A 221 -12.92 22.91 -23.01
N ASN A 222 -11.94 22.03 -22.78
CA ASN A 222 -12.13 20.80 -21.99
C ASN A 222 -11.15 20.63 -20.83
N ILE A 223 -10.12 21.46 -20.71
CA ILE A 223 -9.09 21.30 -19.66
C ILE A 223 -9.68 21.36 -18.24
N ASP A 224 -10.62 22.26 -17.98
CA ASP A 224 -11.24 22.38 -16.65
C ASP A 224 -11.99 21.10 -16.26
N ALA A 225 -12.71 20.49 -17.20
CA ALA A 225 -13.40 19.23 -16.97
C ALA A 225 -12.42 18.06 -16.76
N LEU A 226 -11.25 18.10 -17.42
CA LEU A 226 -10.20 17.09 -17.22
C LEU A 226 -9.51 17.21 -15.86
N LEU A 227 -9.46 18.41 -15.28
CA LEU A 227 -8.87 18.68 -13.97
C LEU A 227 -9.83 18.38 -12.80
N ASP A 228 -11.12 18.16 -13.06
CA ASP A 228 -12.10 17.92 -12.01
C ASP A 228 -11.72 16.70 -11.14
N GLY A 229 -11.62 16.95 -9.84
CA GLY A 229 -11.25 15.98 -8.80
C GLY A 229 -9.82 15.42 -8.89
N VAL A 230 -8.93 16.02 -9.69
CA VAL A 230 -7.53 15.58 -9.85
C VAL A 230 -6.66 16.15 -8.73
N ASP A 231 -5.79 15.30 -8.16
CA ASP A 231 -4.84 15.73 -7.12
C ASP A 231 -3.52 16.22 -7.70
N VAL A 232 -3.04 15.63 -8.81
CA VAL A 232 -1.78 15.97 -9.48
C VAL A 232 -1.92 15.76 -10.99
N VAL A 233 -1.29 16.63 -11.76
CA VAL A 233 -1.21 16.54 -13.23
C VAL A 233 0.21 16.21 -13.65
N LEU A 234 0.34 15.32 -14.64
CA LEU A 234 1.59 15.01 -15.31
C LEU A 234 1.54 15.43 -16.79
N ASP A 235 2.47 16.28 -17.19
CA ASP A 235 2.64 16.69 -18.58
C ASP A 235 3.52 15.70 -19.36
N GLY A 236 2.87 14.75 -20.05
CA GLY A 236 3.51 13.87 -21.02
C GLY A 236 3.50 14.41 -22.45
N SER A 237 3.08 15.65 -22.68
CA SER A 237 2.94 16.25 -24.01
C SER A 237 4.29 16.75 -24.55
N ASP A 238 4.42 16.76 -25.88
CA ASP A 238 5.62 17.18 -26.60
C ASP A 238 5.44 18.52 -27.34
N ASN A 239 4.35 19.26 -27.08
CA ASN A 239 4.08 20.53 -27.74
C ASN A 239 3.90 21.70 -26.75
N PHE A 240 4.61 22.80 -27.01
CA PHE A 240 4.62 23.98 -26.13
C PHE A 240 3.23 24.60 -25.88
N PRO A 241 2.34 24.77 -26.86
CA PRO A 241 1.03 25.40 -26.62
C PRO A 241 0.21 24.67 -25.54
N LEU A 242 0.21 23.34 -25.56
CA LEU A 242 -0.48 22.55 -24.56
C LEU A 242 0.17 22.71 -23.17
N ARG A 243 1.50 22.79 -23.10
CA ARG A 243 2.20 23.02 -21.81
C ARG A 243 1.80 24.34 -21.16
N TYR A 244 1.72 25.42 -21.94
CA TYR A 244 1.28 26.72 -21.41
C TYR A 244 -0.18 26.68 -20.95
N LEU A 245 -1.07 26.11 -21.77
CA LEU A 245 -2.47 25.93 -21.38
C LEU A 245 -2.60 25.13 -20.07
N LEU A 246 -1.85 24.04 -19.96
CA LEU A 246 -1.87 23.16 -18.79
C LEU A 246 -1.35 23.87 -17.54
N ASN A 247 -0.25 24.62 -17.66
CA ASN A 247 0.28 25.45 -16.59
C ASN A 247 -0.75 26.46 -16.09
N ASP A 248 -1.37 27.20 -16.99
CA ASP A 248 -2.35 28.24 -16.63
C ASP A 248 -3.58 27.63 -15.94
N ALA A 249 -4.08 26.50 -16.45
CA ALA A 249 -5.19 25.79 -15.84
C ALA A 249 -4.81 25.21 -14.46
N CYS A 250 -3.64 24.59 -14.32
CA CYS A 250 -3.18 24.05 -13.03
C CYS A 250 -3.01 25.16 -11.97
N LEU A 251 -2.46 26.32 -12.36
CA LEU A 251 -2.37 27.48 -11.49
C LEU A 251 -3.74 28.00 -11.05
N GLN A 252 -4.71 28.07 -11.97
CA GLN A 252 -6.07 28.52 -11.66
C GLN A 252 -6.78 27.58 -10.68
N HIS A 253 -6.58 26.26 -10.80
CA HIS A 253 -7.22 25.26 -9.94
C HIS A 253 -6.41 24.92 -8.68
N GLY A 254 -5.18 25.44 -8.55
CA GLY A 254 -4.29 25.12 -7.43
C GLY A 254 -3.81 23.67 -7.43
N ILE A 255 -3.72 23.05 -8.61
CA ILE A 255 -3.30 21.65 -8.77
C ILE A 255 -1.81 21.60 -9.11
N PRO A 256 -1.00 20.78 -8.42
CA PRO A 256 0.40 20.57 -8.79
C PRO A 256 0.56 20.02 -10.20
N LEU A 257 1.47 20.63 -10.96
CA LEU A 257 1.89 20.19 -12.29
C LEU A 257 3.32 19.65 -12.24
N VAL A 258 3.53 18.46 -12.82
CA VAL A 258 4.83 17.79 -12.96
C VAL A 258 5.20 17.66 -14.43
#